data_AF-A0A818PAG9-F1
#
_entry.id   AF-A0A818PAG9-F1
#
_cell.length_a   1.000
_cell.length_b   1.000
_cell.length_c   1.000
_cell.angle_alpha   90.00
_cell.angle_beta   90.00
_cell.angle_gamma   90.00
#
_symmetry.space_group_name_H-M   'P 1'
#
loop_
_entity.id
_entity.type
_entity.pdbx_description
1 polymer ?
#
loop_
_entity_poly.entity_id
_entity_poly.type
_entity_poly.pdbx_seq_one_letter_code
_entity_poly.pdbx_strand_id
1 'polypeptide(L)'
;MAEAVNGASVVCCFMTPEYENSPNCELELQHAQKLRKRIIPCMVSNRKIWKPSPSKWLDLITGSIIALDFSNTSEANILAKARELIDRIKNQPSTPATESPPQPVKLFEEIRQKYLRENRIKRMVNEEKTFPIEQSYINLAIVDAKDQQEKEKKLKEQDQKMKEREQQKDFNLEKQHGEIIGTYEEIYGHKTSIDVKNIFQQCKDQIKKVLILGRAGIGKSTFCQYVTYRWAKGEVWSEYELLILIRLRKLTSSRYPPGKKYSPINLLEKEYFPCEDLSAEQIQHFKELCKNHQVLWILDGYDEFAQNIPEQLEDVFKHVREAQHNILTSRPYAIKSSYGVKLEITGFTNDNIVKYVEQFFDQITKEINNDSSETQKLLRLLKSN
;
A
#
# COMPACT_ATOMS: atom_id res chain seq x y z
N MET A 1 -2.62 28.42 4.18
CA MET A 1 -1.69 28.85 3.12
C MET A 1 -0.47 27.92 2.99
N ALA A 2 0.32 27.68 4.06
CA ALA A 2 1.52 26.83 3.97
C ALA A 2 1.27 25.33 3.65
N GLU A 3 0.07 24.78 3.90
CA GLU A 3 -0.24 23.36 3.68
C GLU A 3 -0.14 22.92 2.21
N ALA A 4 -0.58 23.77 1.26
CA ALA A 4 -0.52 23.45 -0.16
C ALA A 4 0.92 23.31 -0.66
N VAL A 5 1.81 24.20 -0.21
CA VAL A 5 3.25 24.17 -0.55
C VAL A 5 3.96 23.02 0.17
N ASN A 6 3.55 22.70 1.40
CA ASN A 6 4.13 21.58 2.17
C ASN A 6 3.92 20.23 1.47
N GLY A 7 2.71 19.97 0.97
CA GLY A 7 2.35 18.75 0.26
C GLY A 7 2.81 18.69 -1.21
N ALA A 8 3.24 19.81 -1.79
CA ALA A 8 3.64 19.87 -3.19
C ALA A 8 5.04 19.27 -3.43
N SER A 9 5.20 18.46 -4.50
CA SER A 9 6.51 17.97 -4.97
C SER A 9 7.20 18.97 -5.90
N VAL A 10 6.41 19.75 -6.64
CA VAL A 10 6.85 20.77 -7.59
C VAL A 10 5.91 21.97 -7.45
N VAL A 11 6.46 23.18 -7.51
CA VAL A 11 5.70 24.43 -7.49
C VAL A 11 5.83 25.09 -8.86
N CYS A 12 4.72 25.19 -9.58
CA CYS A 12 4.67 25.91 -10.86
C CYS A 12 4.23 27.35 -10.58
N CYS A 13 5.10 28.33 -10.79
CA CYS A 13 4.76 29.75 -10.59
C CYS A 13 4.47 30.42 -11.93
N PHE A 14 3.21 30.78 -12.14
CA PHE A 14 2.75 31.50 -13.33
C PHE A 14 2.97 33.00 -13.11
N MET A 15 4.05 33.51 -13.67
CA MET A 15 4.56 34.85 -13.42
C MET A 15 3.85 35.91 -14.27
N THR A 16 3.31 36.91 -13.58
CA THR A 16 2.73 38.15 -14.11
C THR A 16 3.13 39.33 -13.21
N PRO A 17 2.91 40.59 -13.63
CA PRO A 17 3.11 41.75 -12.76
C PRO A 17 2.33 41.67 -11.45
N GLU A 18 1.11 41.16 -11.48
CA GLU A 18 0.26 40.99 -10.29
C GLU A 18 0.83 39.92 -9.34
N TYR A 19 1.43 38.86 -9.89
CA TYR A 19 2.10 37.83 -9.11
C TYR A 19 3.31 38.38 -8.34
N GLU A 20 4.14 39.21 -8.98
CA GLU A 20 5.31 39.84 -8.35
C GLU A 20 4.91 40.82 -7.23
N ASN A 21 3.76 41.49 -7.36
CA ASN A 21 3.27 42.46 -6.39
C ASN A 21 2.37 41.86 -5.29
N SER A 22 2.13 40.55 -5.30
CA SER A 22 1.29 39.86 -4.32
C SER A 22 2.10 39.37 -3.11
N PRO A 23 1.85 39.89 -1.89
CA PRO A 23 2.56 39.44 -0.68
C PRO A 23 2.33 37.95 -0.37
N ASN A 24 1.16 37.42 -0.72
CA ASN A 24 0.85 36.00 -0.51
C ASN A 24 1.66 35.11 -1.45
N CYS A 25 1.80 35.51 -2.72
CA CYS A 25 2.61 34.76 -3.69
C CYS A 25 4.10 34.80 -3.35
N GLU A 26 4.59 35.93 -2.85
CA GLU A 26 5.95 36.06 -2.33
C GLU A 26 6.20 35.08 -1.18
N LEU A 27 5.33 35.07 -0.17
CA LEU A 27 5.46 34.18 0.99
C LEU A 27 5.41 32.71 0.59
N GLU A 28 4.51 32.32 -0.32
CA GLU A 28 4.37 30.94 -0.78
C GLU A 28 5.59 30.46 -1.57
N LEU A 29 6.12 31.29 -2.48
CA LEU A 29 7.28 30.90 -3.29
C LEU A 29 8.59 30.91 -2.49
N GLN A 30 8.77 31.88 -1.58
CA GLN A 30 9.89 31.87 -0.63
C GLN A 30 9.83 30.67 0.30
N HIS A 31 8.64 30.30 0.78
CA HIS A 31 8.46 29.10 1.59
C HIS A 31 8.78 27.82 0.80
N ALA A 32 8.36 27.73 -0.46
CA ALA A 32 8.74 26.64 -1.35
C ALA A 32 10.25 26.54 -1.55
N GLN A 33 10.93 27.68 -1.73
CA GLN A 33 12.39 27.74 -1.86
C GLN A 33 13.10 27.29 -0.58
N LYS A 34 12.64 27.73 0.61
CA LYS A 34 13.18 27.30 1.91
C LYS A 34 13.08 25.79 2.11
N LEU A 35 11.95 25.21 1.68
CA LEU A 35 11.72 23.76 1.71
C LEU A 35 12.44 23.00 0.58
N ARG A 36 13.28 23.68 -0.21
CA ARG A 36 14.00 23.14 -1.38
C ARG A 36 13.08 22.43 -2.37
N LYS A 37 11.83 22.89 -2.48
CA LYS A 37 10.89 22.39 -3.47
C LYS A 37 11.36 22.81 -4.85
N ARG A 38 11.12 21.94 -5.84
CA ARG A 38 11.45 22.25 -7.23
C ARG A 38 10.49 23.30 -7.76
N ILE A 39 11.01 24.43 -8.24
CA ILE A 39 10.22 25.53 -8.81
C ILE A 39 10.31 25.48 -10.33
N ILE A 40 9.16 25.55 -11.00
CA ILE A 40 9.05 25.68 -12.46
C ILE A 40 8.44 27.05 -12.77
N PRO A 41 9.23 28.01 -13.25
CA PRO A 41 8.70 29.31 -13.64
C PRO A 41 7.99 29.20 -15.00
N CYS A 42 6.77 29.74 -15.05
CA CYS A 42 5.91 29.82 -16.21
C CYS A 42 5.63 31.29 -16.50
N MET A 43 6.23 31.84 -17.55
CA MET A 43 6.07 33.24 -17.92
C MET A 43 4.76 33.45 -18.67
N VAL A 44 3.78 34.13 -18.07
CA VAL A 44 2.47 34.38 -18.72
C VAL A 44 2.43 35.74 -19.42
N SER A 45 3.20 36.72 -18.96
CA SER A 45 3.30 38.01 -19.64
C SER A 45 4.39 37.99 -20.71
N ASN A 46 4.19 38.74 -21.80
CA ASN A 46 5.18 38.83 -22.86
C ASN A 46 6.48 39.44 -22.33
N ARG A 47 7.60 38.73 -22.48
CA ARG A 47 8.93 39.13 -22.00
C ARG A 47 9.43 40.46 -22.56
N LYS A 48 8.89 40.94 -23.68
CA LYS A 48 9.20 42.27 -24.23
C LYS A 48 8.45 43.40 -23.51
N ILE A 49 7.33 43.07 -22.88
CA ILE A 49 6.43 44.01 -22.19
C ILE A 49 6.77 44.05 -20.69
N TRP A 50 7.04 42.89 -20.09
CA TRP A 50 7.37 42.79 -18.68
C TRP A 50 8.29 41.60 -18.41
N LYS A 51 9.19 41.79 -17.45
CA LYS A 51 10.02 40.75 -16.84
C LYS A 51 10.10 41.03 -15.33
N PRO A 52 10.35 40.01 -14.50
CA PRO A 52 10.66 40.21 -13.09
C PRO A 52 11.71 41.30 -12.92
N SER A 53 11.46 42.20 -11.96
CA SER A 53 12.33 43.36 -11.78
C SER A 53 13.68 42.87 -11.25
N PRO A 54 14.82 43.29 -11.85
CA PRO A 54 16.14 42.89 -11.37
C PRO A 54 16.30 43.16 -9.88
N SER A 55 16.83 42.20 -9.13
CA SER A 55 17.04 42.29 -7.67
C SER A 55 15.77 42.29 -6.79
N LYS A 56 14.56 42.08 -7.36
CA LYS A 56 13.37 41.75 -6.56
C LYS A 56 13.25 40.26 -6.29
N TRP A 57 12.45 39.89 -5.29
CA TRP A 57 12.31 38.52 -4.81
C TRP A 57 12.03 37.51 -5.93
N LEU A 58 11.18 37.85 -6.90
CA LEU A 58 10.80 36.93 -7.96
C LEU A 58 11.96 36.63 -8.92
N ASP A 59 12.74 37.66 -9.28
CA ASP A 59 13.96 37.51 -10.09
C ASP A 59 15.06 36.75 -9.33
N LEU A 60 15.23 37.01 -8.04
CA LEU A 60 16.19 36.30 -7.20
C LEU A 60 15.90 34.79 -7.09
N ILE A 61 14.62 34.40 -7.12
CA ILE A 61 14.21 32.99 -7.04
C ILE A 61 14.22 32.31 -8.42
N THR A 62 13.79 33.02 -9.48
CA THR A 62 13.53 32.40 -10.78
C THR A 62 14.54 32.74 -11.87
N GLY A 63 15.37 33.77 -11.69
CA GLY A 63 16.26 34.32 -12.71
C GLY A 63 17.33 33.35 -13.21
N SER A 64 17.75 32.38 -12.39
CA SER A 64 18.68 31.31 -12.77
C SER A 64 17.98 30.07 -13.36
N ILE A 65 16.65 30.05 -13.44
CA ILE A 65 15.86 28.92 -13.92
C ILE A 65 15.26 29.27 -15.29
N ILE A 66 15.44 28.38 -16.26
CA ILE A 66 14.82 28.57 -17.58
C ILE A 66 13.30 28.48 -17.42
N ALA A 67 12.60 29.59 -17.67
CA ALA A 67 11.14 29.65 -17.59
C ALA A 67 10.45 29.15 -18.87
N LEU A 68 9.32 28.45 -18.71
CA LEU A 68 8.39 28.11 -19.80
C LEU A 68 7.70 29.37 -20.30
N ASP A 69 7.47 29.48 -21.60
CA ASP A 69 6.79 30.63 -22.18
C ASP A 69 5.31 30.34 -22.42
N PHE A 70 4.44 30.96 -21.62
CA PHE A 70 2.98 30.94 -21.73
C PHE A 70 2.40 32.26 -22.29
N SER A 71 3.23 33.20 -22.72
CA SER A 71 2.80 34.54 -23.13
C SER A 71 2.02 34.64 -24.44
N ASN A 72 2.15 33.62 -25.29
CA ASN A 72 1.35 33.48 -26.51
C ASN A 72 0.59 32.16 -26.48
N THR A 73 -0.58 32.14 -25.84
CA THR A 73 -1.41 30.93 -25.71
C THR A 73 -2.69 31.11 -26.53
N SER A 74 -2.91 30.20 -27.48
CA SER A 74 -4.11 30.09 -28.30
C SER A 74 -4.66 28.67 -28.24
N GLU A 75 -5.90 28.45 -28.69
CA GLU A 75 -6.51 27.11 -28.71
C GLU A 75 -5.66 26.09 -29.48
N ALA A 76 -4.93 26.53 -30.52
CA ALA A 76 -4.09 25.67 -31.33
C ALA A 76 -2.80 25.21 -30.63
N ASN A 77 -2.29 25.94 -29.64
CA ASN A 77 -0.97 25.66 -29.02
C ASN A 77 -1.02 25.34 -27.52
N ILE A 78 -2.16 25.57 -26.85
CA ILE A 78 -2.30 25.37 -25.40
C ILE A 78 -2.01 23.92 -24.98
N LEU A 79 -2.42 22.94 -25.79
CA LEU A 79 -2.14 21.52 -25.53
C LEU A 79 -0.66 21.19 -25.63
N ALA A 80 0.07 21.80 -26.57
CA ALA A 80 1.52 21.61 -26.70
C ALA A 80 2.27 22.21 -25.49
N LYS A 81 1.88 23.40 -25.06
CA LYS A 81 2.46 24.06 -23.87
C LYS A 81 2.12 23.32 -22.57
N ALA A 82 0.91 22.77 -22.46
CA ALA A 82 0.53 21.92 -21.33
C ALA A 82 1.39 20.64 -21.29
N ARG A 83 1.65 20.00 -22.45
CA ARG A 83 2.57 18.86 -22.53
C ARG A 83 3.99 19.23 -22.12
N GLU A 84 4.51 20.36 -22.62
CA GLU A 84 5.85 20.84 -22.24
C GLU A 84 5.97 21.09 -20.72
N LEU A 85 4.93 21.65 -20.10
CA LEU A 85 4.86 21.82 -18.65
C LEU A 85 4.83 20.46 -17.92
N ILE A 86 4.00 19.52 -18.38
CA ILE A 86 3.93 18.17 -17.83
C ILE A 86 5.28 17.48 -17.92
N ASP A 87 5.97 17.58 -19.06
CA ASP A 87 7.29 17.01 -19.28
C ASP A 87 8.32 17.65 -18.35
N ARG A 88 8.23 18.98 -18.14
CA ARG A 88 9.11 19.68 -17.21
C ARG A 88 8.85 19.28 -15.76
N ILE A 89 7.59 19.07 -15.37
CA ILE A 89 7.21 18.54 -14.05
C ILE A 89 7.80 17.14 -13.85
N LYS A 90 7.76 16.29 -14.88
CA LYS A 90 8.29 14.92 -14.86
C LYS A 90 9.82 14.84 -14.89
N ASN A 91 10.49 15.69 -15.66
CA ASN A 91 11.94 15.63 -15.89
C ASN A 91 12.71 16.40 -14.81
N GLN A 92 13.37 15.72 -13.86
CA GLN A 92 14.27 16.38 -12.88
C GLN A 92 15.51 16.99 -13.57
N PRO A 93 16.01 18.18 -13.18
CA PRO A 93 17.34 18.61 -13.60
C PRO A 93 18.40 17.73 -12.91
N SER A 94 19.17 17.02 -13.72
CA SER A 94 20.39 16.33 -13.29
C SER A 94 21.40 17.34 -12.77
N THR A 95 21.80 17.23 -11.51
CA THR A 95 23.03 17.83 -10.99
C THR A 95 24.23 17.31 -11.80
N PRO A 96 25.28 18.12 -12.05
CA PRO A 96 26.43 17.70 -12.82
C PRO A 96 27.14 16.53 -12.14
N ALA A 97 27.62 15.61 -12.97
CA ALA A 97 28.32 14.38 -12.64
C ALA A 97 29.16 14.47 -11.35
N THR A 98 28.70 13.81 -10.31
CA THR A 98 29.60 13.08 -9.42
C THR A 98 29.25 11.62 -9.68
N GLU A 99 30.23 10.86 -10.18
CA GLU A 99 30.10 9.46 -10.53
C GLU A 99 29.32 8.70 -9.44
N SER A 100 28.11 8.25 -9.77
CA SER A 100 27.33 7.36 -8.93
C SER A 100 27.20 6.01 -9.63
N PRO A 101 27.30 4.89 -8.90
CA PRO A 101 27.37 3.53 -9.43
C PRO A 101 26.00 3.13 -10.06
N PRO A 102 25.89 1.95 -10.70
CA PRO A 102 25.05 1.75 -11.88
C PRO A 102 23.54 1.96 -11.65
N GLN A 103 22.81 2.16 -12.75
CA GLN A 103 21.38 2.51 -12.84
C GLN A 103 20.30 1.58 -12.17
N PRO A 104 20.56 0.39 -11.59
CA PRO A 104 19.56 -0.38 -10.82
C PRO A 104 18.79 0.32 -9.70
N VAL A 105 19.34 1.38 -9.08
CA VAL A 105 18.79 1.97 -7.84
C VAL A 105 17.42 2.67 -8.03
N LYS A 106 17.07 3.13 -9.23
CA LYS A 106 15.84 3.92 -9.43
C LYS A 106 14.54 3.10 -9.41
N LEU A 107 14.56 1.87 -9.92
CA LEU A 107 13.33 1.08 -10.13
C LEU A 107 12.63 0.75 -8.80
N PHE A 108 13.40 0.27 -7.82
CA PHE A 108 12.83 -0.14 -6.53
C PHE A 108 12.48 1.04 -5.64
N GLU A 109 13.13 2.18 -5.86
CA GLU A 109 12.75 3.42 -5.21
C GLU A 109 11.33 3.84 -5.62
N GLU A 110 10.92 3.63 -6.87
CA GLU A 110 9.54 3.91 -7.29
C GLU A 110 8.50 3.06 -6.52
N ILE A 111 8.83 1.80 -6.22
CA ILE A 111 7.98 0.92 -5.41
C ILE A 111 7.92 1.42 -3.97
N ARG A 112 9.06 1.80 -3.37
CA ARG A 112 9.09 2.44 -2.04
C ARG A 112 8.24 3.70 -2.02
N GLN A 113 8.43 4.59 -2.99
CA GLN A 113 7.67 5.83 -3.11
C GLN A 113 6.17 5.57 -3.29
N LYS A 114 5.79 4.53 -4.05
CA LYS A 114 4.39 4.10 -4.15
C LYS A 114 3.81 3.74 -2.79
N TYR A 115 4.50 2.93 -1.99
CA TYR A 115 4.03 2.59 -0.65
C TYR A 115 3.95 3.81 0.28
N LEU A 116 4.92 4.73 0.20
CA LEU A 116 4.90 5.98 0.97
C LEU A 116 3.71 6.88 0.58
N ARG A 117 3.29 6.88 -0.69
CA ARG A 117 2.10 7.60 -1.16
C ARG A 117 0.81 6.91 -0.76
N GLU A 118 0.80 5.57 -0.75
CA GLU A 118 -0.33 4.74 -0.29
C GLU A 118 -0.39 4.65 1.25
N ASN A 119 -0.14 5.77 1.95
CA ASN A 119 -0.10 5.84 3.42
C ASN A 119 -1.46 6.11 4.07
N ARG A 120 -2.57 5.96 3.33
CA ARG A 120 -3.91 6.20 3.84
C ARG A 120 -4.84 5.03 3.53
N ILE A 121 -5.80 4.83 4.41
CA ILE A 121 -6.88 3.86 4.26
C ILE A 121 -8.18 4.61 4.01
N LYS A 122 -8.93 4.16 3.01
CA LYS A 122 -10.27 4.65 2.71
C LYS A 122 -11.27 4.12 3.72
N ARG A 123 -12.18 4.98 4.20
CA ARG A 123 -13.29 4.53 5.05
C ARG A 123 -14.33 3.78 4.21
N MET A 124 -14.91 2.71 4.76
CA MET A 124 -15.91 1.91 4.03
C MET A 124 -17.21 2.67 3.75
N VAL A 125 -17.63 3.55 4.66
CA VAL A 125 -18.91 4.28 4.55
C VAL A 125 -18.75 5.58 3.74
N ASN A 126 -17.52 6.06 3.55
CA ASN A 126 -17.23 7.25 2.75
C ASN A 126 -15.78 7.21 2.23
N GLU A 127 -15.61 6.81 0.97
CA GLU A 127 -14.29 6.68 0.35
C GLU A 127 -13.52 8.00 0.19
N GLU A 128 -14.21 9.14 0.21
CA GLU A 128 -13.57 10.47 0.17
C GLU A 128 -12.86 10.79 1.48
N LYS A 129 -13.31 10.17 2.58
CA LYS A 129 -12.65 10.27 3.88
C LYS A 129 -11.64 9.14 4.04
N THR A 130 -10.40 9.53 4.29
CA THR A 130 -9.28 8.62 4.47
C THR A 130 -8.59 8.91 5.81
N PHE A 131 -7.94 7.92 6.41
CA PHE A 131 -7.13 8.09 7.62
C PHE A 131 -5.70 7.56 7.43
N PRO A 132 -4.70 8.10 8.14
CA PRO A 132 -3.32 7.63 8.07
C PRO A 132 -3.21 6.14 8.44
N ILE A 133 -2.42 5.40 7.66
CA ILE A 133 -2.23 3.96 7.87
C ILE A 133 -1.57 3.64 9.21
N GLU A 134 -0.80 4.57 9.78
CA GLU A 134 -0.21 4.42 11.11
C GLU A 134 -1.23 4.40 12.24
N GLN A 135 -2.44 4.92 11.99
CA GLN A 135 -3.56 4.85 12.93
C GLN A 135 -4.32 3.52 12.81
N SER A 136 -3.86 2.61 11.94
CA SER A 136 -4.42 1.26 11.85
C SER A 136 -4.02 0.45 13.07
N TYR A 137 -5.02 -0.11 13.74
CA TYR A 137 -4.80 -1.00 14.85
C TYR A 137 -4.49 -2.40 14.33
N ILE A 138 -3.19 -2.67 14.16
CA ILE A 138 -2.67 -3.97 13.76
C ILE A 138 -2.12 -4.67 15.00
N ASN A 139 -2.89 -5.61 15.54
CA ASN A 139 -2.46 -6.47 16.63
C ASN A 139 -2.22 -7.89 16.09
N LEU A 140 -1.02 -8.41 16.29
CA LEU A 140 -0.63 -9.75 15.91
C LEU A 140 -0.42 -10.61 17.14
N ALA A 141 -0.88 -11.85 17.06
CA ALA A 141 -0.56 -12.88 18.03
C ALA A 141 0.04 -14.11 17.34
N ILE A 142 0.98 -14.76 18.02
CA ILE A 142 1.47 -16.08 17.64
C ILE A 142 0.39 -17.10 17.98
N VAL A 143 0.15 -18.02 17.05
CA VAL A 143 -0.77 -19.15 17.24
C VAL A 143 0.05 -20.39 17.59
N ASP A 144 -0.22 -21.01 18.73
CA ASP A 144 0.40 -22.29 19.06
C ASP A 144 -0.04 -23.37 18.04
N ALA A 145 0.94 -23.94 17.34
CA ALA A 145 0.73 -24.89 16.27
C ALA A 145 0.06 -26.19 16.73
N LYS A 146 0.21 -26.58 18.01
CA LYS A 146 -0.34 -27.84 18.54
C LYS A 146 -1.86 -27.77 18.75
N ASP A 147 -2.33 -26.73 19.42
CA ASP A 147 -3.76 -26.53 19.72
C ASP A 147 -4.59 -26.38 18.43
N GLN A 148 -4.02 -25.69 17.44
CA GLN A 148 -4.66 -25.49 16.15
C GLN A 148 -4.76 -26.79 15.34
N GLN A 149 -3.72 -27.64 15.34
CA GLN A 149 -3.74 -28.93 14.63
C GLN A 149 -4.78 -29.90 15.21
N GLU A 150 -4.92 -29.97 16.53
CA GLU A 150 -5.91 -30.81 17.18
C GLU A 150 -7.34 -30.37 16.88
N LYS A 151 -7.59 -29.06 16.82
CA LYS A 151 -8.91 -28.52 16.45
C LYS A 151 -9.18 -28.66 14.96
N GLU A 152 -8.22 -28.40 14.08
CA GLU A 152 -8.34 -28.65 12.63
C GLU A 152 -8.75 -30.11 12.36
N LYS A 153 -8.23 -31.07 13.12
CA LYS A 153 -8.61 -32.48 13.02
C LYS A 153 -10.07 -32.71 13.44
N LYS A 154 -10.50 -32.14 14.58
CA LYS A 154 -11.90 -32.23 15.06
C LYS A 154 -12.90 -31.59 14.09
N LEU A 155 -12.55 -30.45 13.52
CA LEU A 155 -13.39 -29.73 12.55
C LEU A 155 -13.54 -30.48 11.22
N LYS A 156 -12.46 -31.10 10.71
CA LYS A 156 -12.54 -31.97 9.53
C LYS A 156 -13.45 -33.18 9.76
N GLU A 157 -13.36 -33.80 10.94
CA GLU A 157 -14.23 -34.90 11.33
C GLU A 157 -15.71 -34.48 11.44
N GLN A 158 -15.99 -33.24 11.88
CA GLN A 158 -17.34 -32.68 11.95
C GLN A 158 -17.90 -32.32 10.57
N ASP A 159 -17.11 -31.68 9.70
CA ASP A 159 -17.50 -31.33 8.33
C ASP A 159 -17.84 -32.56 7.50
N GLN A 160 -17.03 -33.61 7.64
CA GLN A 160 -17.25 -34.89 6.95
C GLN A 160 -18.55 -35.56 7.41
N LYS A 161 -18.80 -35.59 8.73
CA LYS A 161 -20.07 -36.10 9.29
C LYS A 161 -21.29 -35.27 8.88
N MET A 162 -21.13 -33.96 8.68
CA MET A 162 -22.20 -33.08 8.23
C MET A 162 -22.51 -33.26 6.74
N LYS A 163 -21.50 -33.37 5.88
CA LYS A 163 -21.69 -33.68 4.45
C LYS A 163 -22.36 -35.02 4.21
N GLU A 164 -22.07 -36.01 5.06
CA GLU A 164 -22.76 -37.30 5.08
C GLU A 164 -24.23 -37.18 5.51
N ARG A 165 -24.56 -36.23 6.40
CA ARG A 165 -25.94 -35.94 6.85
C ARG A 165 -26.73 -35.08 5.86
N GLU A 166 -26.06 -34.16 5.15
CA GLU A 166 -26.66 -33.29 4.12
C GLU A 166 -27.12 -34.10 2.89
N GLN A 167 -26.47 -35.23 2.59
CA GLN A 167 -26.95 -36.15 1.55
C GLN A 167 -28.29 -36.83 1.90
N GLN A 168 -28.82 -36.67 3.12
CA GLN A 168 -29.99 -37.42 3.60
C GLN A 168 -31.26 -36.61 3.89
N LYS A 169 -31.30 -35.27 3.96
CA LYS A 169 -32.58 -34.51 4.14
C LYS A 169 -32.61 -33.07 3.58
N ASP A 170 -33.81 -32.71 3.09
CA ASP A 170 -34.25 -31.45 2.50
C ASP A 170 -34.11 -30.18 3.37
N PHE A 171 -33.73 -29.09 2.69
CA PHE A 171 -34.19 -27.68 2.79
C PHE A 171 -34.47 -27.08 4.20
N ASN A 172 -33.44 -26.50 4.84
CA ASN A 172 -33.48 -25.25 5.64
C ASN A 172 -32.10 -24.96 6.31
N LEU A 173 -31.05 -24.73 5.53
CA LEU A 173 -29.65 -24.71 6.01
C LEU A 173 -28.91 -23.36 5.97
N GLU A 174 -29.52 -22.27 5.49
CA GLU A 174 -28.81 -20.98 5.38
C GLU A 174 -28.45 -20.35 6.74
N LYS A 175 -29.24 -20.58 7.79
CA LYS A 175 -28.99 -20.00 9.12
C LYS A 175 -27.89 -20.72 9.90
N GLN A 176 -27.74 -22.04 9.73
CA GLN A 176 -26.68 -22.83 10.39
C GLN A 176 -25.32 -22.67 9.70
N HIS A 177 -25.29 -22.46 8.38
CA HIS A 177 -24.04 -22.20 7.66
C HIS A 177 -23.29 -20.96 8.20
N GLY A 178 -24.00 -19.89 8.56
CA GLY A 178 -23.40 -18.68 9.12
C GLY A 178 -22.76 -18.85 10.50
N GLU A 179 -23.42 -19.57 11.41
CA GLU A 179 -22.87 -19.87 12.75
C GLU A 179 -21.65 -20.80 12.67
N ILE A 180 -21.71 -21.78 11.76
CA ILE A 180 -20.62 -22.72 11.50
C ILE A 180 -19.40 -21.99 10.90
N ILE A 181 -19.59 -21.10 9.92
CA ILE A 181 -18.52 -20.24 9.36
C ILE A 181 -17.88 -19.40 10.47
N GLY A 182 -18.66 -18.88 11.41
CA GLY A 182 -18.15 -18.16 12.59
C GLY A 182 -17.16 -18.99 13.42
N THR A 183 -17.48 -20.26 13.69
CA THR A 183 -16.55 -21.19 14.37
C THR A 183 -15.31 -21.57 13.55
N TYR A 184 -15.39 -21.56 12.21
CA TYR A 184 -14.23 -21.78 11.33
C TYR A 184 -13.32 -20.55 11.23
N GLU A 185 -13.82 -19.37 11.59
CA GLU A 185 -13.08 -18.11 11.51
C GLU A 185 -12.33 -17.77 12.80
N GLU A 186 -12.68 -18.40 13.93
CA GLU A 186 -11.97 -18.28 15.20
C GLU A 186 -10.74 -19.17 15.25
N ILE A 187 -9.59 -18.57 15.54
CA ILE A 187 -8.35 -19.29 15.78
C ILE A 187 -8.19 -19.46 17.29
N TYR A 188 -8.03 -20.71 17.69
CA TYR A 188 -8.04 -21.12 19.08
C TYR A 188 -6.65 -21.53 19.52
N GLY A 189 -6.26 -21.11 20.72
CA GLY A 189 -4.96 -21.40 21.31
C GLY A 189 -4.47 -20.24 22.17
N HIS A 190 -3.39 -20.47 22.92
CA HIS A 190 -2.74 -19.40 23.68
C HIS A 190 -2.14 -18.35 22.72
N LYS A 191 -2.56 -17.09 22.85
CA LYS A 191 -2.17 -15.98 21.97
C LYS A 191 -1.09 -15.15 22.63
N THR A 192 0.10 -15.16 22.05
CA THR A 192 1.22 -14.31 22.53
C THR A 192 1.41 -13.15 21.56
N SER A 193 1.29 -11.91 22.06
CA SER A 193 1.48 -10.70 21.24
C SER A 193 2.88 -10.66 20.63
N ILE A 194 2.99 -10.24 19.36
CA ILE A 194 4.27 -10.09 18.65
C ILE A 194 4.29 -8.79 17.85
N ASP A 195 5.41 -8.06 17.92
CA ASP A 195 5.64 -6.91 17.04
C ASP A 195 5.97 -7.36 15.62
N VAL A 196 5.44 -6.63 14.62
CA VAL A 196 5.72 -6.83 13.20
C VAL A 196 7.23 -6.98 12.89
N LYS A 197 8.09 -6.22 13.58
CA LYS A 197 9.55 -6.29 13.42
C LYS A 197 10.11 -7.67 13.71
N ASN A 198 9.45 -8.44 14.58
CA ASN A 198 9.97 -9.67 15.15
C ASN A 198 9.37 -10.93 14.51
N ILE A 199 8.41 -10.82 13.58
CA ILE A 199 7.68 -11.98 13.03
C ILE A 199 8.59 -13.03 12.40
N PHE A 200 9.72 -12.60 11.82
CA PHE A 200 10.69 -13.49 11.19
C PHE A 200 11.68 -14.12 12.15
N GLN A 201 11.77 -13.67 13.41
CA GLN A 201 12.66 -14.26 14.41
C GLN A 201 12.24 -15.70 14.78
N GLN A 202 10.98 -16.06 14.53
CA GLN A 202 10.47 -17.41 14.75
C GLN A 202 10.76 -18.36 13.58
N CYS A 203 11.16 -17.83 12.42
CA CYS A 203 11.51 -18.66 11.28
C CYS A 203 12.88 -19.30 11.51
N LYS A 204 12.91 -20.64 11.59
CA LYS A 204 14.15 -21.42 11.72
C LYS A 204 14.77 -21.80 10.36
N ASP A 205 13.94 -21.85 9.33
CA ASP A 205 14.37 -22.21 7.98
C ASP A 205 15.12 -21.06 7.31
N GLN A 206 16.03 -21.41 6.40
CA GLN A 206 16.71 -20.43 5.54
C GLN A 206 15.70 -19.57 4.78
N ILE A 207 14.62 -20.18 4.25
CA ILE A 207 13.52 -19.46 3.61
C ILE A 207 12.43 -19.15 4.64
N LYS A 208 12.48 -17.93 5.16
CA LYS A 208 11.47 -17.34 6.05
C LYS A 208 10.09 -17.28 5.37
N LYS A 209 9.13 -18.03 5.90
CA LYS A 209 7.73 -18.08 5.44
C LYS A 209 6.79 -17.89 6.61
N VAL A 210 5.94 -16.87 6.56
CA VAL A 210 4.99 -16.55 7.63
C VAL A 210 3.57 -16.60 7.08
N LEU A 211 2.71 -17.36 7.72
CA LEU A 211 1.28 -17.35 7.45
C LEU A 211 0.57 -16.45 8.46
N ILE A 212 -0.21 -15.50 7.96
CA ILE A 212 -1.04 -14.62 8.77
C ILE A 212 -2.51 -14.96 8.51
N LEU A 213 -3.16 -15.40 9.57
CA LEU A 213 -4.54 -15.82 9.56
C LEU A 213 -5.44 -14.77 10.18
N GLY A 214 -6.70 -14.79 9.79
CA GLY A 214 -7.74 -14.02 10.45
C GLY A 214 -9.05 -14.03 9.68
N ARG A 215 -10.14 -13.75 10.38
CA ARG A 215 -11.51 -13.75 9.83
C ARG A 215 -11.76 -12.68 8.77
N ALA A 216 -12.91 -12.74 8.11
CA ALA A 216 -13.34 -11.68 7.18
C ALA A 216 -13.33 -10.31 7.88
N GLY A 217 -12.90 -9.26 7.18
CA GLY A 217 -12.95 -7.89 7.70
C GLY A 217 -11.99 -7.55 8.85
N ILE A 218 -11.20 -8.51 9.37
CA ILE A 218 -10.29 -8.27 10.51
C ILE A 218 -9.09 -7.35 10.21
N GLY A 219 -8.84 -7.05 8.93
CA GLY A 219 -7.76 -6.17 8.50
C GLY A 219 -6.53 -6.86 7.89
N LYS A 220 -6.65 -8.06 7.31
CA LYS A 220 -5.54 -8.75 6.62
C LYS A 220 -4.88 -7.92 5.50
N SER A 221 -5.69 -7.38 4.57
CA SER A 221 -5.15 -6.51 3.51
C SER A 221 -4.61 -5.19 4.07
N THR A 222 -5.19 -4.70 5.17
CA THR A 222 -4.68 -3.52 5.89
C THR A 222 -3.31 -3.79 6.50
N PHE A 223 -3.11 -4.97 7.09
CA PHE A 223 -1.80 -5.42 7.56
C PHE A 223 -0.77 -5.42 6.41
N CYS A 224 -1.12 -5.99 5.24
CA CYS A 224 -0.23 -6.02 4.09
C CYS A 224 0.24 -4.62 3.66
N GLN A 225 -0.70 -3.66 3.59
CA GLN A 225 -0.40 -2.27 3.25
C GLN A 225 0.42 -1.57 4.35
N TYR A 226 0.11 -1.86 5.62
CA TYR A 226 0.81 -1.29 6.77
C TYR A 226 2.28 -1.69 6.80
N VAL A 227 2.58 -2.96 6.55
CA VAL A 227 3.97 -3.44 6.58
C VAL A 227 4.79 -2.98 5.38
N THR A 228 4.20 -2.89 4.19
CA THR A 228 4.90 -2.32 3.02
C THR A 228 5.21 -0.84 3.23
N TYR A 229 4.29 -0.10 3.84
CA TYR A 229 4.50 1.30 4.19
C TYR A 229 5.63 1.48 5.21
N ARG A 230 5.63 0.71 6.30
CA ARG A 230 6.69 0.78 7.32
C ARG A 230 8.06 0.37 6.80
N TRP A 231 8.11 -0.64 5.93
CA TRP A 231 9.35 -1.00 5.24
C TRP A 231 9.84 0.13 4.35
N ALA A 232 8.94 0.78 3.59
CA ALA A 232 9.32 1.91 2.73
C ALA A 232 9.82 3.13 3.53
N LYS A 233 9.36 3.30 4.78
CA LYS A 233 9.91 4.27 5.74
C LYS A 233 11.27 3.86 6.35
N GLY A 234 11.71 2.61 6.15
CA GLY A 234 12.91 2.06 6.77
C GLY A 234 12.73 1.64 8.24
N GLU A 235 11.49 1.47 8.72
CA GLU A 235 11.22 1.14 10.12
C GLU A 235 11.30 -0.36 10.44
N VAL A 236 11.08 -1.21 9.43
CA VAL A 236 11.03 -2.67 9.55
C VAL A 236 11.76 -3.35 8.40
N TRP A 237 12.32 -4.52 8.69
CA TRP A 237 12.91 -5.46 7.74
C TRP A 237 13.91 -4.86 6.75
N SER A 238 14.88 -4.11 7.27
CA SER A 238 15.95 -3.48 6.47
C SER A 238 16.85 -4.49 5.76
N GLU A 239 16.80 -5.79 6.12
CA GLU A 239 17.52 -6.84 5.40
C GLU A 239 16.97 -7.11 3.98
N TYR A 240 15.75 -6.67 3.66
CA TYR A 240 15.17 -6.84 2.33
C TYR A 240 15.33 -5.57 1.51
N GLU A 241 16.01 -5.70 0.37
CA GLU A 241 16.15 -4.63 -0.61
C GLU A 241 14.82 -4.28 -1.29
N LEU A 242 13.91 -5.26 -1.39
CA LEU A 242 12.63 -5.10 -2.07
C LEU A 242 11.48 -5.86 -1.39
N LEU A 243 10.36 -5.18 -1.16
CA LEU A 243 9.07 -5.79 -0.83
C LEU A 243 8.08 -5.72 -2.00
N ILE A 244 7.52 -6.86 -2.39
CA ILE A 244 6.52 -6.96 -3.46
C ILE A 244 5.19 -7.42 -2.89
N LEU A 245 4.19 -6.56 -2.93
CA LEU A 245 2.81 -6.86 -2.56
C LEU A 245 1.99 -7.31 -3.77
N ILE A 246 1.66 -8.60 -3.80
CA ILE A 246 0.78 -9.19 -4.79
C ILE A 246 -0.58 -9.45 -4.13
N ARG A 247 -1.60 -8.71 -4.58
CA ARG A 247 -2.99 -9.04 -4.26
C ARG A 247 -3.37 -10.27 -5.08
N LEU A 248 -3.62 -11.41 -4.45
CA LEU A 248 -3.82 -12.66 -5.18
C LEU A 248 -5.11 -12.66 -6.02
N ARG A 249 -6.15 -11.93 -5.57
CA ARG A 249 -7.39 -11.68 -6.35
C ARG A 249 -7.15 -11.01 -7.72
N LYS A 250 -5.99 -10.41 -7.93
CA LYS A 250 -5.60 -9.74 -9.18
C LYS A 250 -4.95 -10.68 -10.19
N LEU A 251 -4.59 -11.90 -9.78
CA LEU A 251 -3.94 -12.91 -10.60
C LEU A 251 -4.99 -13.77 -11.34
N THR A 252 -5.70 -13.14 -12.27
CA THR A 252 -6.79 -13.77 -13.05
C THR A 252 -6.32 -14.11 -14.47
N SER A 253 -6.98 -15.09 -15.12
CA SER A 253 -6.69 -15.43 -16.53
C SER A 253 -6.91 -14.27 -17.50
N SER A 254 -7.77 -13.29 -17.16
CA SER A 254 -7.96 -12.09 -17.97
C SER A 254 -6.74 -11.15 -17.94
N ARG A 255 -6.04 -11.06 -16.80
CA ARG A 255 -4.83 -10.24 -16.66
C ARG A 255 -3.56 -10.99 -17.03
N TYR A 256 -3.60 -12.32 -16.89
CA TYR A 256 -2.53 -13.26 -17.21
C TYR A 256 -3.05 -14.32 -18.19
N PRO A 257 -3.12 -14.01 -19.50
CA PRO A 257 -3.65 -14.94 -20.49
C PRO A 257 -2.93 -16.30 -20.50
N PRO A 258 -3.66 -17.41 -20.76
CA PRO A 258 -3.08 -18.74 -20.98
C PRO A 258 -2.11 -18.79 -22.16
N GLY A 259 -1.32 -19.86 -22.25
CA GLY A 259 -0.33 -20.04 -23.33
C GLY A 259 0.98 -19.28 -23.14
N LYS A 260 1.14 -18.57 -22.02
CA LYS A 260 2.40 -17.94 -21.59
C LYS A 260 2.85 -18.57 -20.27
N LYS A 261 4.16 -18.80 -20.14
CA LYS A 261 4.77 -19.12 -18.85
C LYS A 261 5.14 -17.82 -18.15
N TYR A 262 4.65 -17.67 -16.92
CA TYR A 262 4.98 -16.52 -16.10
C TYR A 262 6.14 -16.86 -15.16
N SER A 263 6.91 -15.85 -14.82
CA SER A 263 8.00 -15.90 -13.84
C SER A 263 7.84 -14.73 -12.86
N PRO A 264 8.59 -14.70 -11.74
CA PRO A 264 8.41 -13.66 -10.73
C PRO A 264 8.55 -12.23 -11.27
N ILE A 265 9.43 -12.01 -12.26
CA ILE A 265 9.59 -10.69 -12.91
C ILE A 265 8.31 -10.25 -13.63
N ASN A 266 7.56 -11.18 -14.22
CA ASN A 266 6.32 -10.84 -14.92
C ASN A 266 5.20 -10.42 -13.95
N LEU A 267 5.21 -10.94 -12.72
CA LEU A 267 4.32 -10.47 -11.67
C LEU A 267 4.68 -9.03 -11.25
N LEU A 268 5.98 -8.76 -11.09
CA LEU A 268 6.48 -7.41 -10.76
C LEU A 268 6.09 -6.39 -11.84
N GLU A 269 6.44 -6.67 -13.09
CA GLU A 269 6.11 -5.84 -14.26
C GLU A 269 4.62 -5.56 -14.32
N LYS A 270 3.78 -6.60 -14.28
CA LYS A 270 2.33 -6.44 -14.49
C LYS A 270 1.63 -5.68 -13.35
N GLU A 271 2.12 -5.80 -12.12
CA GLU A 271 1.48 -5.19 -10.95
C GLU A 271 2.04 -3.79 -10.59
N TYR A 272 3.26 -3.47 -11.00
CA TYR A 272 3.93 -2.21 -10.66
C TYR A 272 4.25 -1.34 -11.88
N PHE A 273 4.52 -1.93 -13.04
CA PHE A 273 4.95 -1.24 -14.26
C PHE A 273 4.07 -1.63 -15.46
N PRO A 274 2.73 -1.47 -15.40
CA PRO A 274 1.83 -1.95 -16.45
C PRO A 274 1.96 -1.20 -17.79
N CYS A 275 2.67 -0.08 -17.82
CA CYS A 275 2.84 0.79 -18.98
C CYS A 275 4.31 0.98 -19.38
N GLU A 276 5.23 0.26 -18.73
CA GLU A 276 6.67 0.42 -18.91
C GLU A 276 7.33 -0.95 -18.98
N ASP A 277 8.20 -1.14 -19.95
CA ASP A 277 9.00 -2.35 -20.04
C ASP A 277 10.29 -2.18 -19.23
N LEU A 278 10.65 -3.19 -18.45
CA LEU A 278 11.89 -3.18 -17.69
C LEU A 278 13.08 -3.45 -18.61
N SER A 279 14.18 -2.73 -18.37
CA SER A 279 15.43 -2.95 -19.10
C SER A 279 16.03 -4.31 -18.75
N ALA A 280 16.88 -4.85 -19.64
CA ALA A 280 17.57 -6.11 -19.38
C ALA A 280 18.41 -6.07 -18.08
N GLU A 281 19.01 -4.91 -17.77
CA GLU A 281 19.76 -4.69 -16.53
C GLU A 281 18.87 -4.76 -15.29
N GLN A 282 17.69 -4.12 -15.33
CA GLN A 282 16.71 -4.17 -14.25
C GLN A 282 16.19 -5.59 -14.00
N ILE A 283 15.90 -6.32 -15.08
CA ILE A 283 15.46 -7.72 -15.02
C ILE A 283 16.56 -8.60 -14.40
N GLN A 284 17.81 -8.42 -14.83
CA GLN A 284 18.95 -9.17 -14.32
C GLN A 284 19.19 -8.87 -12.84
N HIS A 285 19.17 -7.59 -12.45
CA HIS A 285 19.34 -7.18 -11.07
C HIS A 285 18.23 -7.74 -10.15
N PHE A 286 16.97 -7.71 -10.60
CA PHE A 286 15.87 -8.33 -9.87
C PHE A 286 16.07 -9.86 -9.67
N LYS A 287 16.55 -10.57 -10.70
CA LYS A 287 16.87 -12.00 -10.60
C LYS A 287 17.98 -12.26 -9.57
N GLU A 288 18.98 -11.39 -9.49
CA GLU A 288 20.05 -11.46 -8.49
C GLU A 288 19.52 -11.27 -7.07
N LEU A 289 18.65 -10.28 -6.84
CA LEU A 289 18.00 -10.09 -5.54
C LEU A 289 17.19 -11.32 -5.12
N CYS A 290 16.47 -11.96 -6.05
CA CYS A 290 15.72 -13.19 -5.76
C CYS A 290 16.64 -14.36 -5.39
N LYS A 291 17.79 -14.48 -6.08
CA LYS A 291 18.82 -15.50 -5.78
C LYS A 291 19.49 -15.26 -4.43
N ASN A 292 19.74 -14.00 -4.09
CA ASN A 292 20.35 -13.60 -2.82
C ASN A 292 19.36 -13.52 -1.66
N HIS A 293 18.09 -13.88 -1.90
CA HIS A 293 17.02 -13.82 -0.90
C HIS A 293 16.80 -12.42 -0.29
N GLN A 294 17.00 -11.37 -1.10
CA GLN A 294 16.81 -9.97 -0.70
C GLN A 294 15.41 -9.43 -1.06
N VAL A 295 14.54 -10.28 -1.60
CA VAL A 295 13.14 -9.95 -1.94
C VAL A 295 12.19 -10.62 -0.97
N LEU A 296 11.27 -9.85 -0.37
CA LEU A 296 10.15 -10.37 0.42
C LEU A 296 8.83 -10.21 -0.33
N TRP A 297 8.10 -11.32 -0.50
CA TRP A 297 6.81 -11.34 -1.16
C TRP A 297 5.66 -11.27 -0.15
N ILE A 298 4.79 -10.27 -0.28
CA ILE A 298 3.55 -10.16 0.49
C ILE A 298 2.41 -10.63 -0.39
N LEU A 299 1.81 -11.76 -0.04
CA LEU A 299 0.77 -12.42 -0.82
C LEU A 299 -0.58 -12.24 -0.10
N ASP A 300 -1.40 -11.33 -0.61
CA ASP A 300 -2.64 -10.87 0.03
C ASP A 300 -3.88 -11.60 -0.51
N GLY A 301 -4.60 -12.32 0.36
CA GLY A 301 -5.90 -12.95 0.04
C GLY A 301 -5.81 -14.35 -0.58
N TYR A 302 -5.12 -15.30 0.08
CA TYR A 302 -5.00 -16.67 -0.45
C TYR A 302 -6.30 -17.46 -0.45
N ASP A 303 -7.21 -17.18 0.47
CA ASP A 303 -8.48 -17.91 0.59
C ASP A 303 -9.39 -17.80 -0.63
N GLU A 304 -9.35 -16.66 -1.30
CA GLU A 304 -10.07 -16.42 -2.56
C GLU A 304 -9.34 -17.09 -3.74
N PHE A 305 -8.00 -17.00 -3.76
CA PHE A 305 -7.18 -17.49 -4.85
C PHE A 305 -7.04 -19.02 -4.89
N ALA A 306 -6.94 -19.66 -3.74
CA ALA A 306 -6.72 -21.10 -3.61
C ALA A 306 -7.86 -21.96 -4.15
N GLN A 307 -9.04 -21.38 -4.35
CA GLN A 307 -10.21 -22.09 -4.88
C GLN A 307 -10.10 -22.36 -6.38
N ASN A 308 -9.42 -21.48 -7.11
CA ASN A 308 -9.29 -21.57 -8.57
C ASN A 308 -8.02 -20.84 -9.02
N ILE A 309 -6.87 -21.46 -8.81
CA ILE A 309 -5.60 -20.94 -9.28
C ILE A 309 -5.53 -21.15 -10.79
N PRO A 310 -5.30 -20.11 -11.61
CA PRO A 310 -5.13 -20.31 -13.05
C PRO A 310 -3.88 -21.16 -13.36
N GLU A 311 -4.04 -22.19 -14.19
CA GLU A 311 -2.99 -23.17 -14.54
C GLU A 311 -1.66 -22.50 -14.94
N GLN A 312 -1.73 -21.47 -15.78
CA GLN A 312 -0.56 -20.73 -16.26
C GLN A 312 0.20 -19.97 -15.16
N LEU A 313 -0.41 -19.79 -13.99
CA LEU A 313 0.17 -19.11 -12.82
C LEU A 313 0.60 -20.09 -11.72
N GLU A 314 0.24 -21.38 -11.81
CA GLU A 314 0.56 -22.37 -10.77
C GLU A 314 2.06 -22.47 -10.52
N ASP A 315 2.85 -22.60 -11.58
CA ASP A 315 4.31 -22.75 -11.49
C ASP A 315 4.98 -21.54 -10.81
N VAL A 316 4.63 -20.32 -11.24
CA VAL A 316 5.21 -19.09 -10.68
C VAL A 316 4.76 -18.88 -9.24
N PHE A 317 3.49 -19.14 -8.93
CA PHE A 317 2.98 -19.00 -7.57
C PHE A 317 3.64 -20.01 -6.64
N LYS A 318 3.77 -21.27 -7.08
CA LYS A 318 4.48 -22.31 -6.33
C LYS A 318 5.94 -21.91 -6.11
N HIS A 319 6.63 -21.42 -7.13
CA HIS A 319 8.01 -20.95 -7.01
C HIS A 319 8.15 -19.82 -5.97
N VAL A 320 7.30 -18.79 -6.03
CA VAL A 320 7.31 -17.69 -5.04
C VAL A 320 7.00 -18.21 -3.62
N ARG A 321 6.05 -19.13 -3.48
CA ARG A 321 5.63 -19.66 -2.18
C ARG A 321 6.68 -20.57 -1.53
N GLU A 322 7.38 -21.38 -2.32
CA GLU A 322 8.27 -22.43 -1.82
C GLU A 322 9.74 -21.99 -1.75
N ALA A 323 10.20 -21.18 -2.72
CA ALA A 323 11.62 -20.85 -2.91
C ALA A 323 11.99 -19.40 -2.55
N GLN A 324 11.02 -18.55 -2.20
CA GLN A 324 11.26 -17.14 -1.85
C GLN A 324 10.71 -16.81 -0.46
N HIS A 325 11.28 -15.79 0.19
CA HIS A 325 10.70 -15.27 1.43
C HIS A 325 9.31 -14.73 1.19
N ASN A 326 8.35 -15.12 2.03
CA ASN A 326 7.00 -14.63 1.86
C ASN A 326 6.21 -14.50 3.18
N ILE A 327 5.27 -13.56 3.14
CA ILE A 327 4.15 -13.47 4.07
C ILE A 327 2.89 -13.76 3.27
N LEU A 328 2.17 -14.81 3.65
CA LEU A 328 0.88 -15.15 3.06
C LEU A 328 -0.23 -14.77 4.02
N THR A 329 -1.26 -14.06 3.56
CA THR A 329 -2.48 -13.85 4.34
C THR A 329 -3.61 -14.74 3.84
N SER A 330 -4.40 -15.29 4.76
CA SER A 330 -5.54 -16.14 4.41
C SER A 330 -6.57 -16.20 5.53
N ARG A 331 -7.78 -16.66 5.22
CA ARG A 331 -8.71 -17.15 6.24
C ARG A 331 -8.33 -18.56 6.70
N PRO A 332 -8.64 -18.95 7.95
CA PRO A 332 -8.20 -20.24 8.50
C PRO A 332 -8.61 -21.47 7.66
N TYR A 333 -9.79 -21.46 7.05
CA TYR A 333 -10.33 -22.62 6.32
C TYR A 333 -9.60 -22.95 5.01
N ALA A 334 -8.89 -22.00 4.39
CA ALA A 334 -8.33 -22.20 3.05
C ALA A 334 -6.95 -22.87 3.05
N ILE A 335 -6.31 -22.99 4.21
CA ILE A 335 -4.94 -23.47 4.32
C ILE A 335 -4.95 -24.97 4.59
N LYS A 336 -4.51 -25.76 3.60
CA LYS A 336 -4.41 -27.23 3.71
C LYS A 336 -3.02 -27.71 4.15
N SER A 337 -2.00 -26.86 4.10
CA SER A 337 -0.59 -27.23 4.36
C SER A 337 0.00 -26.54 5.59
N SER A 338 0.98 -27.20 6.20
CA SER A 338 1.70 -26.70 7.39
C SER A 338 2.63 -25.55 7.04
N TYR A 339 2.55 -24.45 7.79
CA TYR A 339 3.52 -23.36 7.79
C TYR A 339 4.33 -23.42 9.09
N GLY A 340 5.64 -23.19 8.99
CA GLY A 340 6.54 -23.20 10.16
C GLY A 340 6.25 -22.08 11.16
N VAL A 341 5.72 -20.94 10.69
CA VAL A 341 5.27 -19.83 11.53
C VAL A 341 3.85 -19.45 11.13
N LYS A 342 2.92 -19.52 12.09
CA LYS A 342 1.51 -19.11 11.94
C LYS A 342 1.20 -18.02 12.95
N LEU A 343 0.71 -16.88 12.46
CA LEU A 343 0.27 -15.75 13.25
C LEU A 343 -1.21 -15.48 12.98
N GLU A 344 -1.88 -14.84 13.93
CA GLU A 344 -3.25 -14.39 13.84
C GLU A 344 -3.30 -12.86 13.98
N ILE A 345 -4.12 -12.22 13.15
CA ILE A 345 -4.55 -10.84 13.39
C ILE A 345 -5.72 -10.88 14.36
N THR A 346 -5.49 -10.45 15.59
CA THR A 346 -6.52 -10.48 16.65
C THR A 346 -7.47 -9.28 16.60
N GLY A 347 -7.23 -8.33 15.68
CA GLY A 347 -8.08 -7.15 15.50
C GLY A 347 -7.97 -6.15 16.64
N PHE A 348 -9.05 -5.40 16.90
CA PHE A 348 -9.07 -4.39 17.95
C PHE A 348 -9.03 -5.02 19.35
N THR A 349 -8.17 -4.47 20.22
CA THR A 349 -8.29 -4.67 21.67
C THR A 349 -9.31 -3.67 22.24
N ASN A 350 -9.81 -3.92 23.45
CA ASN A 350 -10.73 -3.00 24.14
C ASN A 350 -10.23 -1.55 24.18
N ASP A 351 -8.93 -1.35 24.38
CA ASP A 351 -8.30 -0.02 24.39
C ASP A 351 -8.28 0.63 22.99
N ASN A 352 -8.04 -0.18 21.97
CA ASN A 352 -8.00 0.27 20.58
C ASN A 352 -9.41 0.62 20.07
N ILE A 353 -10.45 -0.10 20.52
CA ILE A 353 -11.85 0.23 20.21
C ILE A 353 -12.17 1.63 20.73
N VAL A 354 -11.82 1.95 21.97
CA VAL A 354 -12.10 3.27 22.56
C VAL A 354 -11.47 4.38 21.71
N LYS A 355 -10.17 4.28 21.45
CA LYS A 355 -9.44 5.28 20.66
C LYS A 355 -9.95 5.40 19.22
N TYR A 356 -10.29 4.27 18.59
CA TYR A 356 -10.85 4.28 17.23
C TYR A 356 -12.20 4.98 17.17
N VAL A 357 -13.09 4.67 18.12
CA VAL A 357 -14.43 5.24 18.19
C VAL A 357 -14.38 6.74 18.48
N GLU A 358 -13.53 7.16 19.42
CA GLU A 358 -13.27 8.59 19.70
C GLU A 358 -12.75 9.31 18.45
N GLN A 359 -11.72 8.79 17.78
CA GLN A 359 -11.20 9.38 16.53
C GLN A 359 -12.23 9.41 15.40
N PHE A 360 -13.05 8.37 15.30
CA PHE A 360 -14.08 8.26 14.28
C PHE A 360 -15.16 9.33 14.49
N PHE A 361 -15.64 9.48 15.73
CA PHE A 361 -16.69 10.44 16.06
C PHE A 361 -16.17 11.87 16.18
N ASP A 362 -14.95 12.14 16.65
CA ASP A 362 -14.37 13.49 16.65
C ASP A 362 -14.32 14.10 15.23
N GLN A 363 -14.14 13.25 14.21
CA GLN A 363 -14.19 13.66 12.81
C GLN A 363 -15.62 13.90 12.30
N ILE A 364 -16.64 13.36 12.97
CA ILE A 364 -18.06 13.56 12.65
C ILE A 364 -18.65 14.73 13.47
N THR A 365 -18.29 14.87 14.75
CA THR A 365 -18.76 15.97 15.63
C THR A 365 -18.16 17.31 15.24
N LYS A 366 -16.99 17.35 14.58
CA LYS A 366 -16.52 18.58 13.92
C LYS A 366 -17.38 19.01 12.74
N GLU A 367 -18.20 18.12 12.18
CA GLU A 367 -19.15 18.40 11.09
C GLU A 367 -20.60 18.54 11.57
N ILE A 368 -20.94 18.03 12.77
CA ILE A 368 -22.29 18.05 13.33
C ILE A 368 -22.20 18.48 14.80
N ASN A 369 -22.72 19.66 15.13
CA ASN A 369 -22.89 20.11 16.51
C ASN A 369 -24.00 19.27 17.20
N ASN A 370 -23.65 18.08 17.73
CA ASN A 370 -24.36 17.17 18.66
C ASN A 370 -23.86 15.73 18.39
N ASP A 371 -23.64 14.77 19.30
CA ASP A 371 -24.10 14.52 20.66
C ASP A 371 -23.19 13.43 21.32
N SER A 372 -22.84 13.54 22.61
CA SER A 372 -21.97 12.56 23.30
C SER A 372 -22.66 11.21 23.62
N SER A 373 -24.01 11.19 23.50
CA SER A 373 -24.87 10.04 23.82
C SER A 373 -24.71 8.87 22.84
N GLU A 374 -24.56 9.14 21.54
CA GLU A 374 -24.42 8.08 20.52
C GLU A 374 -23.05 7.39 20.59
N THR A 375 -21.98 8.15 20.85
CA THR A 375 -20.63 7.62 21.06
C THR A 375 -20.62 6.60 22.20
N GLN A 376 -21.29 6.89 23.32
CA GLN A 376 -21.37 5.96 24.45
C GLN A 376 -22.19 4.69 24.12
N LYS A 377 -23.25 4.79 23.33
CA LYS A 377 -24.03 3.62 22.89
C LYS A 377 -23.21 2.70 21.99
N LEU A 378 -22.46 3.25 21.03
CA LEU A 378 -21.61 2.46 20.14
C LEU A 378 -20.45 1.80 20.92
N LEU A 379 -19.81 2.52 21.85
CA LEU A 379 -18.75 1.97 22.70
C LEU A 379 -19.23 0.76 23.52
N ARG A 380 -20.46 0.80 24.06
CA ARG A 380 -21.04 -0.34 24.78
C ARG A 380 -21.27 -1.54 23.87
N LEU A 381 -21.78 -1.33 22.66
CA LEU A 381 -22.05 -2.39 21.68
C LEU A 381 -20.78 -3.03 21.11
N LEU A 382 -19.73 -2.24 20.90
CA LEU A 382 -18.46 -2.75 20.38
C LEU A 382 -17.63 -3.48 21.44
N LYS A 383 -17.80 -3.15 22.73
CA LYS A 383 -17.14 -3.86 23.84
C LYS A 383 -17.86 -5.12 24.30
N SER A 384 -19.09 -5.34 23.87
CA SER A 384 -19.91 -6.50 24.25
C SER A 384 -19.81 -7.69 23.28
N ASN A 385 -19.10 -7.53 22.16
CA ASN A 385 -18.71 -8.59 21.22
C ASN A 385 -17.22 -8.85 21.32
#